data_AF-A0A427CGN7-F1
#
_entry.id   AF-A0A427CGN7-F1
#
_cell.length_a   1.000
_cell.length_b   1.000
_cell.length_c   1.000
_cell.angle_alpha   90.00
_cell.angle_beta   90.00
_cell.angle_gamma   90.00
#
_symmetry.space_group_name_H-M   'P 1'
#
loop_
_entity.id
_entity.type
_entity.pdbx_description
1 polymer ?
#
loop_
_entity_poly.entity_id
_entity_poly.type
_entity_poly.pdbx_seq_one_letter_code
_entity_poly.pdbx_strand_id
1 'polypeptide(L)'
;MRSPLLLLLVLPFAAFAQAPAPAPPTPSTSAPATAAPPARAPLTAAQQKQVKEQDDQLSAAARQVAGLVDSNRAAEAWKGASAVARKAVPEQTFVNQLAADRKRLGALTSRGQPVVTRVKYGPGATVPEGLYINVSFPTQFANSPQPVRELVSFRLDEDKVWRLAGYSVRAAAP
;
A
#
# COMPACT_ATOMS: atom_id res chain seq x y z
N MET A 1 -77.58 25.14 10.53
CA MET A 1 -78.38 24.14 9.78
C MET A 1 -77.99 22.76 10.31
N ARG A 2 -78.97 22.05 10.90
CA ARG A 2 -79.03 20.61 11.25
C ARG A 2 -77.92 19.99 12.13
N SER A 3 -78.15 20.01 13.45
CA SER A 3 -77.93 18.86 14.38
C SER A 3 -78.80 17.65 13.96
N PRO A 4 -78.63 16.38 14.44
CA PRO A 4 -78.30 15.90 15.81
C PRO A 4 -77.19 14.80 15.88
N LEU A 5 -76.48 14.54 16.99
CA LEU A 5 -76.85 14.05 18.34
C LEU A 5 -76.82 12.50 18.45
N LEU A 6 -75.99 12.00 19.39
CA LEU A 6 -76.15 10.79 20.24
C LEU A 6 -76.26 9.40 19.55
N LEU A 7 -75.88 8.25 20.11
CA LEU A 7 -75.24 7.79 21.36
C LEU A 7 -75.12 6.25 21.22
N LEU A 8 -74.15 5.67 21.93
CA LEU A 8 -74.18 4.35 22.59
C LEU A 8 -74.10 3.02 21.80
N LEU A 9 -73.13 2.23 22.28
CA LEU A 9 -73.06 0.76 22.41
C LEU A 9 -72.87 0.02 21.06
N VAL A 10 -71.94 -0.93 20.90
CA VAL A 10 -71.85 -2.23 21.58
C VAL A 10 -70.47 -2.85 21.29
N LEU A 11 -69.79 -3.34 22.32
CA LEU A 11 -68.81 -4.43 22.18
C LEU A 11 -69.57 -5.75 22.05
N PRO A 12 -69.16 -6.63 21.13
CA PRO A 12 -69.09 -8.03 21.48
C PRO A 12 -67.70 -8.59 21.20
N PHE A 13 -67.18 -9.14 22.28
CA PHE A 13 -66.40 -10.36 22.38
C PHE A 13 -66.08 -11.12 21.10
N ALA A 14 -64.79 -11.42 21.01
CA ALA A 14 -64.15 -12.31 20.06
C ALA A 14 -64.78 -13.70 20.05
N ALA A 15 -64.97 -14.21 18.83
CA ALA A 15 -64.88 -15.63 18.55
C ALA A 15 -64.46 -15.78 17.08
N PHE A 16 -63.25 -16.30 16.83
CA PHE A 16 -63.06 -17.52 16.05
C PHE A 16 -61.58 -17.94 15.99
N ALA A 17 -61.38 -19.22 16.32
CA ALA A 17 -60.29 -20.11 15.95
C ALA A 17 -58.85 -19.72 16.34
N GLN A 18 -58.40 -20.25 17.48
CA GLN A 18 -56.99 -20.60 17.65
C GLN A 18 -56.60 -21.64 16.60
N ALA A 19 -55.90 -21.20 15.55
CA ALA A 19 -55.01 -22.08 14.82
C ALA A 19 -53.79 -22.39 15.72
N PRO A 20 -53.32 -23.64 15.80
CA PRO A 20 -52.11 -23.95 16.55
C PRO A 20 -50.95 -23.15 15.96
N ALA A 21 -50.16 -22.52 16.83
CA ALA A 21 -48.93 -21.85 16.43
C ALA A 21 -48.03 -22.84 15.67
N PRO A 22 -47.43 -22.46 14.52
CA PRO A 22 -46.32 -23.23 13.98
C PRO A 22 -45.22 -23.26 15.04
N ALA A 23 -44.68 -24.45 15.30
CA ALA A 23 -43.59 -24.67 16.23
C ALA A 23 -42.44 -23.67 16.00
N PRO A 24 -41.67 -23.29 17.06
CA PRO A 24 -40.45 -22.53 16.85
C PRO A 24 -39.58 -23.24 15.82
N PRO A 25 -38.92 -22.52 14.89
CA PRO A 25 -37.88 -23.14 14.10
C PRO A 25 -36.88 -23.78 15.08
N THR A 26 -36.68 -25.08 14.91
CA THR A 26 -35.58 -25.82 15.53
C THR A 26 -34.31 -24.99 15.46
N PRO A 27 -33.46 -24.97 16.51
CA PRO A 27 -32.15 -24.35 16.39
C PRO A 27 -31.47 -24.98 15.18
N SER A 28 -31.23 -24.19 14.14
CA SER A 28 -30.42 -24.59 13.02
C SER A 28 -29.12 -25.11 13.58
N THR A 29 -28.88 -26.42 13.48
CA THR A 29 -27.58 -27.03 13.70
C THR A 29 -26.59 -26.15 12.96
N SER A 30 -25.71 -25.52 13.72
CA SER A 30 -24.67 -24.64 13.20
C SER A 30 -23.92 -25.44 12.15
N ALA A 31 -24.04 -25.05 10.89
CA ALA A 31 -23.11 -25.52 9.87
C ALA A 31 -21.70 -25.29 10.44
N PRO A 32 -20.78 -26.27 10.34
CA PRO A 32 -19.44 -26.08 10.87
C PRO A 32 -18.89 -24.81 10.24
N ALA A 33 -18.64 -23.81 11.08
CA ALA A 33 -17.96 -22.59 10.67
C ALA A 33 -16.65 -23.04 10.01
N THR A 34 -16.55 -22.87 8.70
CA THR A 34 -15.31 -23.07 7.97
C THR A 34 -14.23 -22.31 8.73
N ALA A 35 -13.31 -23.05 9.35
CA ALA A 35 -12.29 -22.48 10.21
C ALA A 35 -11.61 -21.33 9.47
N ALA A 36 -11.61 -20.14 10.07
CA ALA A 36 -10.81 -19.03 9.56
C ALA A 36 -9.37 -19.56 9.38
N PRO A 37 -8.70 -19.21 8.26
CA PRO A 37 -7.32 -19.64 8.04
C PRO A 37 -6.47 -19.24 9.26
N PRO A 38 -5.50 -20.09 9.69
CA PRO A 38 -4.73 -19.83 10.89
C PRO A 38 -4.08 -18.44 10.79
N ALA A 39 -4.31 -17.62 11.81
CA ALA A 39 -3.65 -16.33 11.94
C ALA A 39 -2.13 -16.56 11.86
N ARG A 40 -1.44 -15.80 10.99
CA ARG A 40 0.03 -15.88 10.87
C ARG A 40 0.63 -15.56 12.24
N ALA A 41 1.49 -16.44 12.75
CA ALA A 41 2.18 -16.21 14.01
C ALA A 41 2.98 -14.90 13.97
N PRO A 42 3.04 -14.13 15.08
CA PRO A 42 3.83 -12.90 15.13
C PRO A 42 5.33 -13.20 14.98
N LEU A 43 6.08 -12.22 14.46
CA LEU A 43 7.53 -12.34 14.33
C LEU A 43 8.18 -12.45 15.72
N THR A 44 9.19 -13.32 15.83
CA THR A 44 10.08 -13.39 17.01
C THR A 44 10.92 -12.11 17.15
N ALA A 45 11.42 -11.82 18.34
CA ALA A 45 12.28 -10.65 18.58
C ALA A 45 13.54 -10.65 17.68
N ALA A 46 14.14 -11.81 17.42
CA ALA A 46 15.28 -11.95 16.54
C ALA A 46 14.93 -11.59 15.08
N GLN A 47 13.78 -12.05 14.59
CA GLN A 47 13.29 -11.70 13.25
C GLN A 47 12.96 -10.22 13.13
N GLN A 48 12.34 -9.63 14.15
CA GLN A 48 12.05 -8.19 14.19
C GLN A 48 13.33 -7.36 14.14
N LYS A 49 14.37 -7.76 14.89
CA LYS A 49 15.68 -7.12 14.87
C LYS A 49 16.30 -7.18 13.47
N GLN A 50 16.29 -8.35 12.82
CA GLN A 50 16.84 -8.52 11.47
C GLN A 50 16.09 -7.68 10.44
N VAL A 51 14.75 -7.60 10.53
CA VAL A 51 13.94 -6.74 9.66
C VAL A 51 14.32 -5.27 9.84
N LYS A 52 14.48 -4.82 11.09
CA LYS A 52 14.91 -3.45 11.40
C LYS A 52 16.30 -3.15 10.84
N GLU A 53 17.27 -4.04 11.03
CA GLU A 53 18.64 -3.86 10.50
C GLU A 53 18.62 -3.75 8.96
N GLN A 54 17.79 -4.55 8.28
CA GLN A 54 17.59 -4.44 6.85
C GLN A 54 16.92 -3.13 6.44
N ASP A 55 15.91 -2.67 7.19
CA ASP A 55 15.25 -1.37 6.93
C ASP A 55 16.24 -0.21 7.06
N ASP A 56 17.08 -0.23 8.09
CA ASP A 56 18.11 0.78 8.32
C ASP A 56 19.15 0.77 7.18
N GLN A 57 19.63 -0.42 6.77
CA GLN A 57 20.58 -0.57 5.67
C GLN A 57 20.01 -0.06 4.34
N LEU A 58 18.80 -0.47 3.98
CA LEU A 58 18.16 -0.09 2.71
C LEU A 58 17.78 1.39 2.72
N SER A 59 17.41 1.95 3.88
CA SER A 59 17.19 3.38 4.04
C SER A 59 18.46 4.19 3.83
N ALA A 60 19.60 3.74 4.36
CA ALA A 60 20.90 4.38 4.13
C ALA A 60 21.28 4.32 2.64
N ALA A 61 21.16 3.15 2.01
CA ALA A 61 21.41 2.99 0.58
C ALA A 61 20.50 3.89 -0.28
N ALA A 62 19.22 4.01 0.08
CA ALA A 62 18.28 4.88 -0.60
C ALA A 62 18.67 6.36 -0.50
N ARG A 63 19.15 6.81 0.66
CA ARG A 63 19.68 8.19 0.83
C ARG A 63 20.91 8.42 -0.03
N GLN A 64 21.80 7.44 -0.16
CA GLN A 64 22.98 7.54 -1.04
C GLN A 64 22.57 7.67 -2.51
N VAL A 65 21.65 6.83 -2.97
CA VAL A 65 21.09 6.92 -4.34
C VAL A 65 20.46 8.29 -4.56
N ALA A 66 19.62 8.74 -3.62
CA ALA A 66 18.95 10.03 -3.71
C ALA A 66 19.95 11.20 -3.76
N GLY A 67 21.03 11.16 -2.98
CA GLY A 67 22.11 12.16 -3.04
C GLY A 67 22.86 12.19 -4.37
N LEU A 68 23.05 11.03 -5.01
CA LEU A 68 23.61 10.97 -6.37
C LEU A 68 22.65 11.62 -7.38
N VAL A 69 21.35 11.38 -7.26
CA VAL A 69 20.34 12.04 -8.12
C VAL A 69 20.33 13.56 -7.89
N ASP A 70 20.39 14.00 -6.64
CA ASP A 70 20.43 15.43 -6.28
C ASP A 70 21.62 16.15 -6.92
N SER A 71 22.75 15.44 -7.07
CA SER A 71 24.01 15.92 -7.64
C SER A 71 24.15 15.68 -9.15
N ASN A 72 23.06 15.31 -9.85
CA ASN A 72 23.06 14.95 -11.28
C ASN A 72 23.98 13.76 -11.65
N ARG A 73 24.25 12.87 -10.71
CA ARG A 73 25.10 11.68 -10.83
C ARG A 73 24.29 10.37 -10.87
N ALA A 74 23.07 10.43 -11.41
CA ALA A 74 22.15 9.29 -11.47
C ALA A 74 22.73 8.07 -12.21
N ALA A 75 23.55 8.29 -13.24
CA ALA A 75 24.23 7.22 -13.97
C ALA A 75 25.10 6.36 -13.04
N GLU A 76 25.76 6.97 -12.04
CA GLU A 76 26.60 6.23 -11.09
C GLU A 76 25.79 5.31 -10.19
N ALA A 77 24.59 5.75 -9.77
CA ALA A 77 23.68 4.89 -9.02
C ALA A 77 23.21 3.70 -9.87
N TRP A 78 23.03 3.89 -11.18
CA TRP A 78 22.51 2.87 -12.09
C TRP A 78 23.53 1.78 -12.46
N LYS A 79 24.84 2.07 -12.40
CA LYS A 79 25.89 1.06 -12.67
C LYS A 79 25.77 -0.18 -11.78
N GLY A 80 25.41 0.01 -10.51
CA GLY A 80 25.20 -1.06 -9.53
C GLY A 80 23.76 -1.59 -9.46
N ALA A 81 22.89 -1.17 -10.38
CA ALA A 81 21.49 -1.58 -10.41
C ALA A 81 21.34 -3.08 -10.72
N SER A 82 20.18 -3.62 -10.33
CA SER A 82 19.75 -4.98 -10.60
C SER A 82 19.94 -5.33 -12.08
N ALA A 83 20.49 -6.51 -12.35
CA ALA A 83 20.67 -6.97 -13.73
C ALA A 83 19.34 -7.04 -14.48
N VAL A 84 18.28 -7.46 -13.79
CA VAL A 84 16.92 -7.51 -14.33
C VAL A 84 16.38 -6.11 -14.61
N ALA A 85 16.63 -5.14 -13.71
CA ALA A 85 16.23 -3.76 -13.93
C ALA A 85 16.95 -3.13 -15.14
N ARG A 86 18.28 -3.32 -15.26
CA ARG A 86 19.05 -2.78 -16.39
C ARG A 86 18.68 -3.41 -17.73
N LYS A 87 18.20 -4.66 -17.74
CA LYS A 87 17.67 -5.31 -18.94
C LYS A 87 16.33 -4.70 -19.38
N ALA A 88 15.50 -4.29 -18.41
CA ALA A 88 14.20 -3.70 -18.67
C ALA A 88 14.28 -2.19 -19.00
N VAL A 89 15.21 -1.46 -18.39
CA VAL A 89 15.36 0.00 -18.53
C VAL A 89 16.81 0.35 -18.88
N PRO A 90 17.07 0.91 -20.07
CA PRO A 90 18.38 1.43 -20.42
C PRO A 90 18.83 2.55 -19.47
N GLU A 91 20.12 2.61 -19.16
CA GLU A 91 20.70 3.66 -18.29
C GLU A 91 20.32 5.07 -18.75
N GLN A 92 20.42 5.34 -20.06
CA GLN A 92 20.08 6.65 -20.61
C GLN A 92 18.62 7.01 -20.36
N THR A 93 17.69 6.05 -20.45
CA THR A 93 16.27 6.27 -20.16
C THR A 93 16.07 6.64 -18.69
N PHE A 94 16.73 5.93 -17.78
CA PHE A 94 16.71 6.24 -16.36
C PHE A 94 17.24 7.65 -16.07
N VAL A 95 18.43 7.99 -16.60
CA VAL A 95 19.07 9.30 -16.39
C VAL A 95 18.21 10.44 -16.97
N ASN A 96 17.69 10.27 -18.19
CA ASN A 96 16.86 11.28 -18.84
C ASN A 96 15.56 11.56 -18.08
N GLN A 97 14.91 10.51 -17.55
CA GLN A 97 13.71 10.65 -16.75
C GLN A 97 13.98 11.49 -15.50
N LEU A 98 15.08 11.21 -14.79
CA LEU A 98 15.44 11.96 -13.57
C LEU A 98 15.84 13.41 -13.87
N ALA A 99 16.55 13.65 -14.96
CA ALA A 99 16.86 15.00 -15.42
C ALA A 99 15.57 15.79 -15.73
N ALA A 100 14.60 15.18 -16.39
CA ALA A 100 13.30 15.78 -16.68
C ALA A 100 12.52 16.09 -15.39
N ASP A 101 12.49 15.17 -14.43
CA ASP A 101 11.87 15.39 -13.13
C ASP A 101 12.53 16.53 -12.36
N ARG A 102 13.87 16.60 -12.34
CA ARG A 102 14.61 17.70 -11.69
C ARG A 102 14.36 19.05 -12.35
N LYS A 103 14.31 19.10 -13.68
CA LYS A 103 13.96 20.33 -14.42
C LYS A 103 12.56 20.83 -14.05
N ARG A 104 11.60 19.92 -13.90
CA ARG A 104 10.21 20.24 -13.57
C ARG A 104 10.05 20.65 -12.10
N LEU A 105 10.62 19.87 -11.17
CA LEU A 105 10.41 20.02 -9.74
C LEU A 105 11.33 21.07 -9.10
N GLY A 106 12.46 21.38 -9.72
CA GLY A 106 13.45 22.33 -9.20
C GLY A 106 14.38 21.70 -8.17
N ALA A 107 15.13 22.57 -7.47
CA ALA A 107 16.09 22.16 -6.45
C ALA A 107 15.42 21.42 -5.28
N LEU A 108 16.18 20.54 -4.62
CA LEU A 108 15.73 19.88 -3.39
C LEU A 108 15.74 20.92 -2.26
N THR A 109 14.61 21.05 -1.55
CA THR A 109 14.51 21.92 -0.37
C THR A 109 14.67 21.09 0.91
N SER A 110 13.97 19.97 1.02
CA SER A 110 14.08 19.06 2.16
C SER A 110 13.65 17.64 1.82
N ARG A 111 14.20 16.66 2.55
CA ARG A 111 13.86 15.25 2.45
C ARG A 111 13.61 14.71 3.86
N GLY A 112 12.40 14.21 4.11
CA GLY A 112 11.99 13.72 5.43
C GLY A 112 12.48 12.32 5.76
N GLN A 113 11.88 11.72 6.80
CA GLN A 113 12.21 10.35 7.20
C GLN A 113 11.63 9.32 6.22
N PRO A 114 12.40 8.28 5.86
CA PRO A 114 11.93 7.24 4.96
C PRO A 114 10.89 6.34 5.61
N VAL A 115 9.98 5.84 4.78
CA VAL A 115 9.10 4.72 5.08
C VAL A 115 9.48 3.56 4.17
N VAL A 116 9.75 2.40 4.77
CA VAL A 116 10.11 1.16 4.06
C VAL A 116 8.87 0.30 3.87
N THR A 117 8.64 -0.15 2.64
CA THR A 117 7.57 -1.09 2.30
C THR A 117 8.11 -2.27 1.51
N ARG A 118 7.46 -3.43 1.64
CA ARG A 118 7.87 -4.69 1.01
C ARG A 118 6.76 -5.17 0.11
N VAL A 119 7.08 -5.53 -1.12
CA VAL A 119 6.10 -6.03 -2.09
C VAL A 119 6.68 -7.17 -2.91
N LYS A 120 5.85 -8.16 -3.22
CA LYS A 120 6.16 -9.23 -4.16
C LYS A 120 5.34 -9.00 -5.44
N TYR A 121 6.02 -8.82 -6.56
CA TYR A 121 5.37 -8.80 -7.87
C TYR A 121 5.42 -10.18 -8.49
N GLY A 122 4.29 -10.62 -9.05
CA GLY A 122 4.16 -11.87 -9.80
C GLY A 122 4.23 -11.64 -11.32
N PRO A 123 4.10 -12.73 -12.11
CA PRO A 123 4.05 -12.65 -13.57
C PRO A 123 2.94 -11.70 -14.07
N GLY A 124 3.24 -10.96 -15.14
CA GLY A 124 2.28 -10.02 -15.76
C GLY A 124 2.16 -8.64 -15.08
N ALA A 125 2.90 -8.40 -13.99
CA ALA A 125 3.00 -7.07 -13.41
C ALA A 125 3.72 -6.09 -14.36
N THR A 126 3.48 -4.79 -14.20
CA THR A 126 4.15 -3.72 -14.98
C THR A 126 5.65 -3.63 -14.71
N VAL A 127 6.11 -4.19 -13.58
CA VAL A 127 7.52 -4.31 -13.23
C VAL A 127 7.93 -5.79 -13.26
N PRO A 128 9.22 -6.11 -13.44
CA PRO A 128 9.69 -7.49 -13.44
C PRO A 128 9.28 -8.26 -12.19
N GLU A 129 9.12 -9.58 -12.33
CA GLU A 129 8.83 -10.46 -11.20
C GLU A 129 9.95 -10.39 -10.15
N GLY A 130 9.56 -10.37 -8.88
CA GLY A 130 10.52 -10.46 -7.79
C GLY A 130 10.01 -9.92 -6.46
N LEU A 131 10.91 -9.97 -5.49
CA LEU A 131 10.75 -9.31 -4.19
C LEU A 131 11.37 -7.93 -4.26
N TYR A 132 10.63 -6.95 -3.76
CA TYR A 132 11.02 -5.55 -3.76
C TYR A 132 10.92 -4.96 -2.37
N ILE A 133 11.90 -4.14 -2.04
CA ILE A 133 11.88 -3.21 -0.91
C ILE A 133 11.84 -1.80 -1.49
N ASN A 134 10.83 -1.05 -1.12
CA ASN A 134 10.67 0.33 -1.54
C ASN A 134 10.92 1.26 -0.35
N VAL A 135 11.81 2.21 -0.52
CA VAL A 135 12.10 3.26 0.46
C VAL A 135 11.52 4.56 -0.07
N SER A 136 10.51 5.09 0.61
CA SER A 136 9.84 6.32 0.19
C SER A 136 10.14 7.47 1.14
N PHE A 137 10.49 8.63 0.59
CA PHE A 137 10.70 9.87 1.33
C PHE A 137 9.57 10.86 1.00
N PRO A 138 9.03 11.57 2.00
CA PRO A 138 8.32 12.81 1.75
C PRO A 138 9.37 13.89 1.43
N THR A 139 9.30 14.44 0.22
CA THR A 139 10.34 15.33 -0.30
C THR A 139 9.72 16.64 -0.79
N GLN A 140 10.32 17.76 -0.40
CA GLN A 140 9.93 19.09 -0.84
C GLN A 140 10.92 19.59 -1.89
N PHE A 141 10.41 20.02 -3.04
CA PHE A 141 11.20 20.66 -4.09
C PHE A 141 10.78 22.12 -4.28
N ALA A 142 11.68 22.94 -4.82
CA ALA A 142 11.49 24.39 -4.96
C ALA A 142 10.26 24.78 -5.80
N ASN A 143 9.93 24.00 -6.84
CA ASN A 143 8.81 24.30 -7.75
C ASN A 143 7.56 23.46 -7.47
N SER A 144 7.47 22.80 -6.30
CA SER A 144 6.31 21.99 -5.92
C SER A 144 5.60 22.62 -4.71
N PRO A 145 4.30 22.95 -4.79
CA PRO A 145 3.60 23.54 -3.66
C PRO A 145 3.32 22.54 -2.53
N GLN A 146 3.27 21.23 -2.86
CA GLN A 146 3.04 20.15 -1.92
C GLN A 146 4.24 19.20 -1.91
N PRO A 147 4.51 18.52 -0.78
CA PRO A 147 5.48 17.43 -0.74
C PRO A 147 5.13 16.35 -1.76
N VAL A 148 6.16 15.86 -2.45
CA VAL A 148 6.04 14.74 -3.39
C VAL A 148 6.64 13.48 -2.76
N ARG A 149 6.16 12.33 -3.20
CA ARG A 149 6.74 11.04 -2.82
C ARG A 149 7.94 10.75 -3.72
N GLU A 150 9.12 10.72 -3.12
CA GLU A 150 10.34 10.23 -3.73
C GLU A 150 10.52 8.75 -3.35
N LEU A 151 10.59 7.86 -4.34
CA LEU A 151 10.60 6.41 -4.13
C LEU A 151 11.87 5.81 -4.72
N VAL A 152 12.66 5.13 -3.88
CA VAL A 152 13.79 4.30 -4.29
C VAL A 152 13.39 2.84 -4.14
N SER A 153 13.42 2.07 -5.23
CA SER A 153 13.04 0.67 -5.24
C SER A 153 14.28 -0.21 -5.34
N PHE A 154 14.36 -1.24 -4.49
CA PHE A 154 15.38 -2.27 -4.53
C PHE A 154 14.73 -3.61 -4.86
N ARG A 155 15.34 -4.38 -5.76
CA ARG A 155 14.94 -5.75 -6.08
C ARG A 155 15.93 -6.70 -5.43
N LEU A 156 15.45 -7.82 -4.91
CA LEU A 156 16.29 -8.95 -4.55
C LEU A 156 16.64 -9.71 -5.83
N ASP A 157 17.89 -9.63 -6.25
CA ASP A 157 18.38 -10.38 -7.39
C ASP A 157 18.57 -11.87 -7.05
N GLU A 158 18.76 -12.68 -8.08
CA GLU A 158 18.85 -14.13 -8.00
C GLU A 158 20.02 -14.58 -7.09
N ASP A 159 21.08 -13.76 -7.02
CA ASP A 159 22.25 -13.90 -6.14
C ASP A 159 21.99 -13.53 -4.66
N LYS A 160 20.72 -13.26 -4.31
CA LYS A 160 20.27 -12.86 -2.96
C LYS A 160 20.81 -11.50 -2.50
N VAL A 161 21.15 -10.61 -3.43
CA VAL A 161 21.56 -9.25 -3.10
C VAL A 161 20.49 -8.24 -3.48
N TRP A 162 20.20 -7.31 -2.57
CA TRP A 162 19.31 -6.18 -2.83
C TRP A 162 20.03 -5.13 -3.68
N ARG A 163 19.50 -4.83 -4.86
CA ARG A 163 20.08 -3.86 -5.80
C ARG A 163 19.06 -2.84 -6.23
N LEU A 164 19.53 -1.64 -6.58
CA LEU A 164 18.67 -0.58 -7.12
C LEU A 164 17.90 -1.13 -8.32
N ALA A 165 16.58 -0.99 -8.30
CA ALA A 165 15.69 -1.42 -9.38
C ALA A 165 14.98 -0.24 -10.04
N GLY A 166 14.89 0.90 -9.36
CA GLY A 166 14.27 2.10 -9.90
C GLY A 166 14.26 3.26 -8.93
N TYR A 167 13.96 4.43 -9.48
CA TYR A 167 13.75 5.66 -8.74
C TYR A 167 12.57 6.39 -9.40
N SER A 168 11.67 6.96 -8.61
CA SER A 168 10.60 7.81 -9.14
C SER A 168 10.22 8.92 -8.19
N VAL A 169 9.74 10.03 -8.75
CA VAL A 169 9.12 11.11 -7.99
C VAL A 169 7.69 11.29 -8.49
N ARG A 170 6.71 11.14 -7.60
CA ARG A 170 5.29 11.25 -7.91
C ARG A 170 4.64 12.23 -6.95
N ALA A 171 3.63 12.97 -7.41
CA ALA A 171 2.79 13.74 -6.50
C ALA A 171 2.26 12.82 -5.39
N ALA A 172 2.17 13.32 -4.15
CA ALA A 172 1.43 12.61 -3.12
C ALA A 172 0.00 12.42 -3.63
N ALA A 173 -0.54 11.21 -3.51
CA ALA A 173 -1.96 11.00 -3.81
C ALA A 173 -2.79 11.90 -2.87
N PRO A 174 -3.87 12.54 -3.36
CA PRO A 174 -4.76 13.35 -2.54
C PRO A 174 -5.40 12.54 -1.41
#